data_AF-A0A7X9CDY0-F1
#
_entry.id   AF-A0A7X9CDY0-F1
#
_cell.length_a   1.000
_cell.length_b   1.000
_cell.length_c   1.000
_cell.angle_alpha   90.00
_cell.angle_beta   90.00
_cell.angle_gamma   90.00
#
_symmetry.space_group_name_H-M   'P 1'
#
loop_
_entity.id
_entity.type
_entity.pdbx_description
1 polymer ?
#
loop_
_entity_poly.entity_id
_entity_poly.type
_entity_poly.pdbx_seq_one_letter_code
_entity_poly.pdbx_strand_id
1 'polypeptide(L)'
;MEKRVTGFLIFVFIFLIFGDPSLAFRVTEREPFYGDNFISIKLTIPIKNKNSINLYSEDGFSLYYKESLREMENLNTNYLNIKLSNGELIFSDDYEEFSFDNYEDIVIGSSSVYNSVVKVEDNRYRGYIYFKNNGNEIITINYVDLEEYLYGVVPKEMPASFNIEALKAQAIAARTYTLHNINKHSGEGFNLCDT
;
A
#
# COMPACT_ATOMS: atom_id res chain seq x y z
N MET A 1 -5.48 39.72 -17.24
CA MET A 1 -5.28 38.80 -16.11
C MET A 1 -4.86 37.47 -16.72
N GLU A 2 -3.56 37.28 -16.88
CA GLU A 2 -2.94 36.13 -17.55
C GLU A 2 -3.25 34.82 -16.81
N LYS A 3 -3.75 33.82 -17.53
CA LYS A 3 -3.72 32.42 -17.09
C LYS A 3 -2.43 31.81 -17.61
N ARG A 4 -1.48 31.54 -16.71
CA ARG A 4 -0.30 30.74 -17.02
C ARG A 4 -0.71 29.26 -17.03
N VAL A 5 -0.55 28.62 -18.17
CA VAL A 5 -0.67 27.16 -18.35
C VAL A 5 0.70 26.58 -18.01
N THR A 6 0.80 25.84 -16.91
CA THR A 6 2.03 25.17 -16.47
C THR A 6 2.21 23.86 -17.25
N GLY A 7 3.41 23.64 -17.76
CA GLY A 7 3.74 22.66 -18.80
C GLY A 7 3.66 21.19 -18.40
N PHE A 8 3.26 20.38 -19.38
CA PHE A 8 3.29 18.92 -19.41
C PHE A 8 4.74 18.44 -19.62
N LEU A 9 5.29 17.65 -18.69
CA LEU A 9 6.62 17.05 -18.82
C LEU A 9 6.46 15.60 -19.33
N ILE A 10 6.80 15.37 -20.60
CA ILE A 10 6.81 14.04 -21.23
C ILE A 10 8.24 13.50 -21.20
N PHE A 11 8.48 12.39 -20.50
CA PHE A 11 9.73 11.62 -20.62
C PHE A 11 9.49 10.39 -21.49
N VAL A 12 10.07 10.38 -22.69
CA VAL A 12 10.17 9.20 -23.56
C VAL A 12 11.59 8.64 -23.42
N PHE A 13 11.73 7.40 -22.93
CA PHE A 13 13.01 6.67 -22.96
C PHE A 13 13.04 5.73 -24.16
N ILE A 14 13.91 6.02 -25.12
CA ILE A 14 14.24 5.16 -26.26
C ILE A 14 15.43 4.27 -25.84
N PHE A 15 15.24 2.96 -25.79
CA PHE A 15 16.35 2.00 -25.70
C PHE A 15 16.84 1.61 -27.09
N LEU A 16 18.06 2.02 -27.45
CA LEU A 16 18.78 1.53 -28.62
C LEU A 16 19.41 0.17 -28.29
N ILE A 17 19.02 -0.86 -29.02
CA ILE A 17 19.59 -2.20 -29.00
C ILE A 17 20.85 -2.22 -29.86
N PHE A 18 22.00 -2.52 -29.27
CA PHE A 18 23.15 -3.12 -29.97
C PHE A 18 23.69 -4.27 -29.12
N GLY A 19 23.77 -5.44 -29.72
CA GLY A 19 24.13 -6.69 -29.07
C GLY A 19 25.64 -6.97 -29.04
N ASP A 20 26.00 -7.86 -28.11
CA ASP A 20 27.12 -8.78 -28.25
C ASP A 20 26.70 -10.14 -27.67
N PRO A 21 26.65 -11.23 -28.47
CA PRO A 21 26.24 -12.54 -28.05
C PRO A 21 27.46 -13.42 -27.72
N SER A 22 28.20 -13.12 -26.65
CA SER A 22 29.12 -14.11 -26.10
C SER A 22 29.41 -13.88 -24.62
N LEU A 23 29.07 -14.89 -23.82
CA LEU A 23 29.73 -15.22 -22.57
C LEU A 23 29.70 -14.15 -21.46
N ALA A 24 28.52 -13.95 -20.89
CA ALA A 24 28.44 -13.72 -19.46
C ALA A 24 27.30 -14.57 -18.90
N PHE A 25 27.65 -15.59 -18.12
CA PHE A 25 26.76 -16.15 -17.12
C PHE A 25 26.46 -15.03 -16.11
N ARG A 26 25.54 -14.13 -16.48
CA ARG A 26 25.01 -13.10 -15.60
C ARG A 26 23.89 -13.78 -14.84
N VAL A 27 24.19 -14.16 -13.59
CA VAL A 27 23.17 -14.05 -12.55
C VAL A 27 22.61 -12.66 -12.73
N THR A 28 21.37 -12.58 -13.21
CA THR A 28 20.67 -11.31 -13.29
C THR A 28 20.49 -10.94 -11.83
N GLU A 29 21.35 -10.05 -11.32
CA GLU A 29 20.98 -9.24 -10.15
C GLU A 29 19.72 -8.50 -10.58
N ARG A 30 18.56 -9.13 -10.36
CA ARG A 30 17.31 -8.39 -10.32
C ARG A 30 17.53 -7.37 -9.22
N GLU A 31 17.55 -6.10 -9.59
CA GLU A 31 17.22 -5.04 -8.64
C GLU A 31 16.03 -5.54 -7.81
N PRO A 32 16.13 -5.59 -6.47
CA PRO A 32 15.09 -6.20 -5.67
C PRO A 32 13.79 -5.48 -6.00
N PHE A 33 12.84 -6.21 -6.58
CA PHE A 33 11.47 -5.72 -6.66
C PHE A 33 11.01 -5.60 -5.21
N TYR A 34 10.99 -4.38 -4.70
CA TYR A 34 10.62 -4.09 -3.31
C TYR A 34 9.20 -4.59 -2.98
N GLY A 35 8.38 -4.89 -3.99
CA GLY A 35 7.03 -5.44 -3.86
C GLY A 35 6.90 -6.98 -3.86
N ASP A 36 7.97 -7.77 -4.08
CA ASP A 36 7.81 -9.24 -4.24
C ASP A 36 7.27 -9.95 -2.99
N ASN A 37 7.46 -9.36 -1.80
CA ASN A 37 6.99 -9.90 -0.52
C ASN A 37 5.80 -9.14 0.07
N PHE A 38 5.30 -8.11 -0.62
CA PHE A 38 4.16 -7.34 -0.16
C PHE A 38 2.85 -8.03 -0.53
N ILE A 39 1.87 -7.90 0.37
CA ILE A 39 0.52 -8.41 0.19
C ILE A 39 -0.49 -7.28 0.37
N SER A 40 -1.55 -7.35 -0.42
CA SER A 40 -2.70 -6.46 -0.40
C SER A 40 -3.84 -7.09 0.40
N ILE A 41 -4.14 -6.52 1.56
CA ILE A 41 -5.24 -6.96 2.43
C ILE A 41 -6.38 -5.95 2.34
N LYS A 42 -7.51 -6.37 1.78
CA LYS A 42 -8.74 -5.58 1.81
C LYS A 42 -9.18 -5.41 3.27
N LEU A 43 -9.45 -4.17 3.65
CA LEU A 43 -9.97 -3.82 4.97
C LEU A 43 -11.49 -3.76 4.94
N THR A 44 -12.12 -4.44 5.90
CA THR A 44 -13.56 -4.47 6.16
C THR A 44 -13.85 -3.91 7.54
N ILE A 45 -12.93 -4.09 8.49
CA ILE A 45 -12.93 -3.46 9.80
C ILE A 45 -11.69 -2.57 9.82
N PRO A 46 -11.78 -1.29 10.23
CA PRO A 46 -12.88 -0.60 10.90
C PRO A 46 -13.71 0.29 9.97
N ILE A 47 -13.93 -0.11 8.71
CA ILE A 47 -14.56 0.77 7.71
C ILE A 47 -15.99 1.12 8.11
N LYS A 48 -16.22 2.39 8.52
CA LYS A 48 -17.53 2.88 9.00
C LYS A 48 -18.42 3.37 7.86
N ASN A 49 -17.82 4.04 6.87
CA ASN A 49 -18.50 4.58 5.70
C ASN A 49 -17.70 4.21 4.46
N LYS A 50 -18.35 3.55 3.51
CA LYS A 50 -17.69 3.09 2.30
C LYS A 50 -17.42 4.18 1.27
N ASN A 51 -17.91 5.40 1.49
CA ASN A 51 -17.73 6.53 0.56
C ASN A 51 -16.84 7.62 1.14
N SER A 52 -16.38 7.48 2.39
CA SER A 52 -15.47 8.41 3.04
C SER A 52 -14.61 7.69 4.08
N ILE A 53 -13.30 7.71 3.89
CA ILE A 53 -12.31 7.02 4.73
C ILE A 53 -11.36 8.04 5.35
N ASN A 54 -11.16 7.95 6.65
CA ASN A 54 -10.24 8.78 7.42
C ASN A 54 -8.92 8.04 7.66
N LEU A 55 -7.81 8.71 7.36
CA LEU A 55 -6.46 8.29 7.73
C LEU A 55 -5.86 9.26 8.74
N TYR A 56 -5.08 8.72 9.68
CA TYR A 56 -4.25 9.50 10.60
C TYR A 56 -2.83 8.94 10.68
N SER A 57 -1.85 9.81 10.81
CA SER A 57 -0.45 9.46 11.05
C SER A 57 0.15 10.47 12.04
N GLU A 58 0.85 9.98 13.06
CA GLU A 58 1.50 10.86 14.06
C GLU A 58 2.67 11.65 13.44
N ASP A 59 3.34 11.05 12.45
CA ASP A 59 4.55 11.59 11.80
C ASP A 59 4.26 12.25 10.44
N GLY A 60 2.98 12.41 10.08
CA GLY A 60 2.58 12.88 8.75
C GLY A 60 2.51 11.77 7.70
N PHE A 61 2.17 12.13 6.45
CA PHE A 61 2.03 11.17 5.36
C PHE A 61 3.06 11.39 4.25
N SER A 62 3.48 10.30 3.61
CA SER A 62 4.25 10.36 2.38
C SER A 62 3.58 9.48 1.32
N LEU A 63 3.64 9.92 0.07
CA LEU A 63 3.16 9.19 -1.10
C LEU A 63 4.32 8.42 -1.73
N TYR A 64 4.06 7.20 -2.17
CA TYR A 64 5.07 6.32 -2.78
C TYR A 64 4.53 5.67 -4.05
N TYR A 65 5.40 5.46 -5.03
CA TYR A 65 5.09 4.60 -6.17
C TYR A 65 4.99 3.15 -5.70
N LYS A 66 3.82 2.52 -5.83
CA LYS A 66 3.52 1.18 -5.29
C LYS A 66 4.55 0.11 -5.63
N GLU A 67 4.99 0.05 -6.89
CA GLU A 67 5.90 -0.99 -7.37
C GLU A 67 7.32 -0.86 -6.81
N SER A 68 7.80 0.38 -6.65
CA SER A 68 9.19 0.66 -6.26
C SER A 68 9.36 1.13 -4.83
N LEU A 69 8.26 1.50 -4.17
CA LEU A 69 8.22 2.18 -2.87
C LEU A 69 9.14 3.41 -2.78
N ARG A 70 9.42 4.05 -3.92
CA ARG A 70 10.15 5.31 -3.97
C ARG A 70 9.20 6.44 -3.58
N GLU A 71 9.64 7.26 -2.63
CA GLU A 71 8.89 8.44 -2.21
C GLU A 71 8.67 9.38 -3.39
N MET A 72 7.44 9.85 -3.53
CA MET A 72 6.99 10.83 -4.51
C MET A 72 6.93 12.21 -3.88
N GLU A 73 6.25 12.29 -2.74
CA GLU A 73 5.88 13.54 -2.10
C GLU A 73 5.63 13.32 -0.62
N ASN A 74 6.05 14.29 0.19
CA ASN A 74 5.73 14.35 1.61
C ASN A 74 4.51 15.27 1.79
N LEU A 75 3.43 14.72 2.34
CA LEU A 75 2.24 15.45 2.73
C LEU A 75 2.42 15.88 4.18
N ASN A 76 2.66 17.17 4.40
CA ASN A 76 2.86 17.76 5.72
C ASN A 76 1.53 17.90 6.51
N THR A 77 0.80 16.80 6.63
CA THR A 77 -0.47 16.69 7.34
C THR A 77 -0.54 15.36 8.09
N ASN A 78 -1.15 15.39 9.27
CA ASN A 78 -1.37 14.22 10.12
C ASN A 78 -2.75 13.59 9.90
N TYR A 79 -3.57 14.17 9.02
CA TYR A 79 -4.92 13.75 8.70
C TYR A 79 -5.19 13.82 7.21
N LEU A 80 -5.83 12.77 6.69
CA LEU A 80 -6.34 12.73 5.32
C LEU A 80 -7.74 12.13 5.34
N ASN A 81 -8.63 12.69 4.53
CA ASN A 81 -9.92 12.11 4.21
C ASN A 81 -10.01 11.78 2.72
N ILE A 82 -10.49 10.59 2.41
CA ILE A 82 -10.66 10.12 1.04
C ILE A 82 -12.15 9.95 0.80
N LYS A 83 -12.71 10.73 -0.13
CA LYS A 83 -14.13 10.68 -0.51
C LYS A 83 -14.30 10.16 -1.93
N LEU A 84 -15.37 9.41 -2.14
CA LEU A 84 -15.84 9.07 -3.48
C LEU A 84 -16.90 10.09 -3.90
N SER A 85 -16.62 10.86 -4.96
CA SER A 85 -17.52 11.86 -5.52
C SER A 85 -17.56 11.72 -7.03
N ASN A 86 -18.74 11.53 -7.61
CA ASN A 86 -18.95 11.40 -9.06
C ASN A 86 -18.10 10.30 -9.74
N GLY A 87 -17.73 9.24 -9.01
CA GLY A 87 -16.88 8.16 -9.53
C GLY A 87 -15.37 8.44 -9.42
N GLU A 88 -14.97 9.56 -8.84
CA GLU A 88 -13.57 9.93 -8.61
C GLU A 88 -13.24 9.94 -7.11
N LEU A 89 -12.00 9.56 -6.79
CA LEU A 89 -11.48 9.68 -5.43
C LEU A 89 -10.89 11.07 -5.21
N ILE A 90 -11.45 11.78 -4.25
CA ILE A 90 -10.98 13.09 -3.80
C ILE A 90 -10.29 12.88 -2.47
N PHE A 91 -9.04 13.31 -2.38
CA PHE A 91 -8.23 13.31 -1.18
C PHE A 91 -8.26 14.73 -0.62
N SER A 92 -8.47 14.87 0.68
CA SER A 92 -8.52 16.17 1.33
C SER A 92 -7.77 16.14 2.65
N ASP A 93 -6.96 17.15 2.91
CA ASP A 93 -6.41 17.41 4.24
C ASP A 93 -7.13 18.60 4.90
N ASP A 94 -6.52 19.20 5.93
CA ASP A 94 -7.10 20.35 6.62
C ASP A 94 -7.08 21.66 5.79
N TYR A 95 -6.37 21.68 4.65
CA TYR A 95 -6.06 22.87 3.88
C TYR A 95 -6.56 22.82 2.43
N GLU A 96 -6.47 21.67 1.77
CA GLU A 96 -6.74 21.51 0.34
C GLU A 96 -7.39 20.17 -0.02
N GLU A 97 -8.03 20.17 -1.21
CA GLU A 97 -8.52 18.96 -1.86
C GLU A 97 -7.68 18.71 -3.13
N PHE A 98 -7.28 17.46 -3.34
CA PHE A 98 -6.51 17.01 -4.49
C PHE A 98 -7.02 15.66 -5.00
N SER A 99 -6.67 15.34 -6.24
CA SER A 99 -7.01 14.06 -6.87
C SER A 99 -5.82 13.58 -7.69
N PHE A 100 -5.74 12.27 -7.91
CA PHE A 100 -4.68 11.66 -8.72
C PHE A 100 -5.30 10.91 -9.89
N ASP A 101 -4.73 11.07 -11.08
CA ASP A 101 -5.17 10.35 -12.28
C ASP A 101 -4.99 8.82 -12.14
N ASN A 102 -3.86 8.39 -11.56
CA ASN A 102 -3.49 6.97 -11.36
C ASN A 102 -3.33 6.62 -9.88
N TYR A 103 -4.38 6.85 -9.08
CA TYR A 103 -4.31 6.58 -7.63
C TYR A 103 -4.05 5.11 -7.26
N GLU A 104 -4.31 4.15 -8.15
CA GLU A 104 -4.08 2.71 -7.87
C GLU A 104 -2.57 2.35 -7.81
N ASP A 105 -1.72 3.15 -8.44
CA ASP A 105 -0.26 2.99 -8.45
C ASP A 105 0.43 3.78 -7.32
N ILE A 106 -0.35 4.48 -6.49
CA ILE A 106 0.14 5.28 -5.38
C ILE A 106 -0.26 4.60 -4.08
N VAL A 107 0.69 4.49 -3.16
CA VAL A 107 0.44 4.05 -1.78
C VAL A 107 0.80 5.16 -0.80
N ILE A 108 0.03 5.25 0.28
CA ILE A 108 0.16 6.26 1.34
C ILE A 108 0.78 5.58 2.55
N GLY A 109 1.95 6.05 2.96
CA GLY A 109 2.65 5.61 4.16
C GLY A 109 2.73 6.74 5.18
N SER A 110 3.10 6.39 6.41
CA SER A 110 3.54 7.40 7.37
C SER A 110 4.92 7.91 6.94
N SER A 111 5.22 9.20 7.15
CA SER A 111 6.53 9.78 6.84
C SER A 111 7.65 9.30 7.76
N SER A 112 7.33 8.47 8.76
CA SER A 112 8.31 7.83 9.63
C SER A 112 9.11 6.75 8.90
N VAL A 113 10.42 6.99 8.76
CA VAL A 113 11.36 6.04 8.13
C VAL A 113 11.49 4.72 8.90
N TYR A 114 11.24 4.72 10.21
CA TYR A 114 11.53 3.57 11.08
C TYR A 114 10.31 2.72 11.41
N ASN A 115 9.10 3.28 11.30
CA ASN A 115 7.88 2.59 11.70
C ASN A 115 6.68 3.22 10.97
N SER A 116 6.47 2.82 9.71
CA SER A 116 5.32 3.29 8.95
C SER A 116 4.03 2.68 9.53
N VAL A 117 3.34 3.46 10.36
CA VAL A 117 2.04 3.09 10.91
C VAL A 117 1.01 4.12 10.49
N VAL A 118 0.02 3.67 9.72
CA VAL A 118 -1.13 4.46 9.32
C VAL A 118 -2.34 4.00 10.10
N LYS A 119 -3.04 4.93 10.75
CA LYS A 119 -4.33 4.65 11.37
C LYS A 119 -5.43 4.84 10.33
N VAL A 120 -6.17 3.78 10.02
CA VAL A 120 -7.38 3.83 9.19
C VAL A 120 -8.57 3.83 10.15
N GLU A 121 -9.34 4.91 10.17
CA GLU A 121 -10.38 5.18 11.18
C GLU A 121 -9.89 4.96 12.62
N ASP A 122 -10.18 3.79 13.20
CA ASP A 122 -9.90 3.44 14.58
C ASP A 122 -8.72 2.47 14.75
N ASN A 123 -8.32 1.77 13.68
CA ASN A 123 -7.29 0.72 13.73
C ASN A 123 -5.98 1.18 13.12
N ARG A 124 -4.87 0.68 13.68
CA ARG A 124 -3.51 0.96 13.22
C ARG A 124 -2.99 -0.17 12.33
N TYR A 125 -2.42 0.19 11.19
CA TYR A 125 -1.89 -0.74 10.19
C TYR A 125 -0.44 -0.40 9.89
N ARG A 126 0.38 -1.44 9.70
CA ARG A 126 1.76 -1.32 9.24
C ARG A 126 1.81 -1.20 7.72
N GLY A 127 2.94 -0.74 7.20
CA GLY A 127 3.15 -0.58 5.77
C GLY A 127 2.40 0.63 5.22
N TYR A 128 1.64 0.41 4.15
CA TYR A 128 1.01 1.45 3.37
C TYR A 128 -0.49 1.19 3.18
N ILE A 129 -1.22 2.24 2.82
CA ILE A 129 -2.64 2.18 2.44
C ILE A 129 -2.81 2.65 1.01
N TYR A 130 -3.63 1.97 0.23
CA TYR A 130 -4.13 2.48 -1.03
C TYR A 130 -5.61 2.19 -1.19
N PHE A 131 -6.20 2.81 -2.19
CA PHE A 131 -7.63 2.75 -2.42
C PHE A 131 -7.92 2.28 -3.83
N LYS A 132 -9.02 1.53 -3.97
CA LYS A 132 -9.66 1.25 -5.26
C LYS A 132 -11.08 1.78 -5.23
N ASN A 133 -11.56 2.21 -6.39
CA ASN A 133 -12.97 2.50 -6.59
C ASN A 133 -13.61 1.34 -7.37
N ASN A 134 -14.72 0.80 -6.90
CA ASN A 134 -15.51 -0.20 -7.66
C ASN A 134 -16.76 0.40 -8.34
N GLY A 135 -16.85 1.72 -8.39
CA GLY A 135 -17.94 2.51 -8.96
C GLY A 135 -18.80 3.20 -7.90
N ASN A 136 -19.09 2.50 -6.79
CA ASN A 136 -20.03 2.96 -5.77
C ASN A 136 -19.46 3.03 -4.36
N GLU A 137 -18.36 2.32 -4.09
CA GLU A 137 -17.69 2.29 -2.80
C GLU A 137 -16.16 2.35 -2.98
N ILE A 138 -15.52 2.88 -1.93
CA ILE A 138 -14.08 2.84 -1.72
C ILE A 138 -13.73 1.48 -1.13
N ILE A 139 -12.83 0.77 -1.81
CA ILE A 139 -12.16 -0.40 -1.27
C ILE A 139 -10.83 0.07 -0.68
N THR A 140 -10.73 0.04 0.64
CA THR A 140 -9.48 0.34 1.36
C THR A 140 -8.62 -0.90 1.44
N ILE A 141 -7.35 -0.77 1.08
CA ILE A 141 -6.41 -1.89 1.03
C ILE A 141 -5.16 -1.53 1.81
N ASN A 142 -4.77 -2.40 2.74
CA ASN A 142 -3.48 -2.35 3.39
C ASN A 142 -2.45 -3.12 2.55
N TYR A 143 -1.42 -2.41 2.09
CA TYR A 143 -0.29 -2.96 1.37
C TYR A 143 0.91 -3.07 2.32
N VAL A 144 1.27 -4.30 2.68
CA VAL A 144 2.17 -4.56 3.80
C VAL A 144 3.11 -5.72 3.49
N ASP A 145 4.33 -5.68 3.99
CA ASP A 145 5.26 -6.81 3.89
C ASP A 145 4.70 -8.02 4.65
N LEU A 146 4.89 -9.22 4.10
CA LEU A 146 4.39 -10.47 4.69
C LEU A 146 4.82 -10.66 6.15
N GLU A 147 6.06 -10.33 6.52
CA GLU A 147 6.53 -10.50 7.89
C GLU A 147 5.87 -9.50 8.84
N GLU A 148 5.70 -8.26 8.41
CA GLU A 148 5.00 -7.24 9.19
C GLU A 148 3.51 -7.56 9.37
N TYR A 149 2.89 -8.16 8.34
CA TYR A 149 1.54 -8.69 8.44
C TYR A 149 1.44 -9.78 9.52
N LEU A 150 2.40 -10.71 9.56
CA LEU A 150 2.43 -11.78 10.56
C LEU A 150 2.62 -11.25 11.98
N TYR A 151 3.32 -10.11 12.17
CA TYR A 151 3.39 -9.43 13.47
C TYR A 151 2.01 -8.93 13.95
N GLY A 152 1.07 -8.68 13.03
CA GLY A 152 -0.32 -8.35 13.36
C GLY A 152 -1.21 -9.58 13.59
N VAL A 153 -1.00 -10.66 12.82
CA VAL A 153 -1.84 -11.86 12.87
C VAL A 153 -1.53 -12.74 14.08
N VAL A 154 -0.25 -13.09 14.28
CA VAL A 154 0.12 -14.11 15.29
C VAL A 154 -0.31 -13.71 16.70
N PRO A 155 -0.11 -12.46 17.17
CA PRO A 155 -0.52 -12.07 18.52
C PRO A 155 -2.03 -11.95 18.72
N LYS A 156 -2.82 -11.77 17.64
CA LYS A 156 -4.29 -11.74 17.70
C LYS A 156 -4.87 -13.14 17.88
N GLU A 157 -4.26 -14.14 17.27
CA GLU A 157 -4.69 -15.54 17.33
C GLU A 157 -4.09 -16.29 18.53
N MET A 158 -2.89 -15.90 18.98
CA MET A 158 -2.20 -16.55 20.07
C MET A 158 -1.55 -15.55 21.04
N PRO A 159 -1.86 -15.61 22.35
CA PRO A 159 -1.21 -14.77 23.35
C PRO A 159 0.30 -15.00 23.41
N ALA A 160 1.07 -13.93 23.59
CA ALA A 160 2.53 -13.97 23.70
C ALA A 160 3.04 -14.79 24.91
N SER A 161 2.18 -15.12 25.88
CA SER A 161 2.52 -15.96 27.04
C SER A 161 2.58 -17.45 26.72
N PHE A 162 2.22 -17.86 25.50
CA PHE A 162 2.28 -19.26 25.08
C PHE A 162 3.74 -19.70 24.88
N ASN A 163 3.93 -21.02 24.80
CA ASN A 163 5.24 -21.60 24.55
C ASN A 163 5.82 -21.05 23.22
N ILE A 164 7.11 -20.70 23.22
CA ILE A 164 7.79 -20.16 22.05
C ILE A 164 7.69 -21.06 20.82
N GLU A 165 7.70 -22.39 20.99
CA GLU A 165 7.55 -23.34 19.89
C GLU A 165 6.12 -23.35 19.33
N ALA A 166 5.10 -23.08 20.17
CA ALA A 166 3.73 -22.90 19.69
C ALA A 166 3.61 -21.61 18.86
N LEU A 167 4.20 -20.52 19.32
CA LEU A 167 4.23 -19.25 18.58
C LEU A 167 4.92 -19.39 17.22
N LYS A 168 6.06 -20.12 17.16
CA LYS A 168 6.73 -20.44 15.89
C LYS A 168 5.85 -21.27 14.96
N ALA A 169 5.19 -22.31 15.49
CA ALA A 169 4.30 -23.15 14.70
C ALA A 169 3.13 -22.34 14.10
N GLN A 170 2.54 -21.42 14.87
CA GLN A 170 1.49 -20.53 14.38
C GLN A 170 2.00 -19.53 13.35
N ALA A 171 3.19 -18.96 13.53
CA ALA A 171 3.79 -18.08 12.53
C ALA A 171 3.95 -18.80 11.18
N ILE A 172 4.43 -20.05 11.20
CA ILE A 172 4.52 -20.89 9.99
C ILE A 172 3.12 -21.16 9.42
N ALA A 173 2.16 -21.58 10.24
CA ALA A 173 0.81 -21.87 9.79
C ALA A 173 0.12 -20.65 9.15
N ALA A 174 0.22 -19.48 9.78
CA ALA A 174 -0.32 -18.22 9.28
C ALA A 174 0.37 -17.79 7.96
N ARG A 175 1.69 -17.94 7.87
CA ARG A 175 2.44 -17.67 6.62
C ARG A 175 2.00 -18.61 5.50
N THR A 176 1.94 -19.91 5.77
CA THR A 176 1.52 -20.92 4.78
C THR A 176 0.09 -20.65 4.30
N TYR A 177 -0.83 -20.33 5.21
CA TYR A 177 -2.19 -19.98 4.85
C TYR A 177 -2.24 -18.73 3.96
N THR A 178 -1.47 -17.69 4.32
CA THR A 178 -1.40 -16.42 3.57
C THR A 178 -0.91 -16.66 2.15
N LEU A 179 0.23 -17.35 2.00
CA LEU A 179 0.81 -17.66 0.68
C LEU A 179 -0.08 -18.58 -0.15
N HIS A 180 -0.75 -19.55 0.48
CA HIS A 180 -1.67 -20.44 -0.23
C HIS A 180 -2.89 -19.68 -0.80
N ASN A 181 -3.35 -18.64 -0.11
CA ASN A 181 -4.53 -17.87 -0.49
C ASN A 181 -4.20 -16.55 -1.21
N ILE A 182 -2.93 -16.25 -1.49
CA ILE A 182 -2.49 -14.94 -2.03
C ILE A 182 -3.18 -14.57 -3.36
N ASN A 183 -3.56 -15.56 -4.16
CA ASN A 183 -4.21 -15.35 -5.46
C ASN A 183 -5.74 -15.47 -5.42
N LYS A 184 -6.34 -15.64 -4.23
CA LYS A 184 -7.79 -15.88 -4.09
C LYS A 184 -8.64 -14.75 -4.65
N HIS A 185 -8.14 -13.52 -4.56
CA HIS A 185 -8.82 -12.29 -5.00
C HIS A 185 -8.06 -11.55 -6.10
N SER A 186 -7.20 -12.24 -6.87
CA SER A 186 -6.35 -11.61 -7.90
C SER A 186 -7.15 -10.82 -8.94
N GLY A 187 -8.34 -11.29 -9.32
CA GLY A 187 -9.26 -10.58 -10.21
C GLY A 187 -9.90 -9.32 -9.62
N GLU A 188 -9.86 -9.13 -8.30
CA GLU A 188 -10.40 -7.97 -7.59
C GLU A 188 -9.29 -6.94 -7.25
N GLY A 189 -8.02 -7.32 -7.37
CA GLY A 189 -6.84 -6.48 -7.14
C GLY A 189 -6.41 -6.36 -5.68
N PHE A 190 -6.74 -7.38 -4.87
CA PHE A 190 -6.18 -7.61 -3.54
C PHE A 190 -5.92 -9.12 -3.34
N ASN A 191 -5.21 -9.49 -2.28
CA ASN A 191 -4.84 -10.88 -2.00
C ASN A 191 -5.79 -11.56 -1.02
N LEU A 192 -6.09 -10.89 0.10
CA LEU A 192 -6.91 -11.41 1.21
C LEU A 192 -7.86 -10.34 1.76
N CYS A 193 -8.82 -10.75 2.57
CA CYS A 193 -9.63 -9.86 3.42
C CYS A 193 -9.18 -10.00 4.87
N ASP A 194 -9.25 -8.92 5.64
CA ASP A 194 -9.23 -9.00 7.10
C ASP A 194 -10.52 -9.69 7.58
N THR A 195 -10.40 -10.85 8.21
CA THR A 195 -11.55 -11.55 8.83
C THR A 195 -11.41 -11.50 10.35
#